data_AF-A0A952MX76-F1
#
_entry.id   AF-A0A952MX76-F1
#
_cell.length_a   1.000
_cell.length_b   1.000
_cell.length_c   1.000
_cell.angle_alpha   90.00
_cell.angle_beta   90.00
_cell.angle_gamma   90.00
#
_symmetry.space_group_name_H-M   'P 1'
#
loop_
_entity.id
_entity.type
_entity.pdbx_description
1 polymer ?
#
loop_
_entity_poly.entity_id
_entity_poly.type
_entity_poly.pdbx_seq_one_letter_code
_entity_poly.pdbx_strand_id
1 'polypeptide(L)'
;MRKELATQEGERKKFRAVFTRLGKKTNYKGYSEETILLSNIVDAGTNKPITDHIWFSYSKAFEKINLIRGCMLEFEARVKAYKKGYVNTRYRMNNQSLDFKLSHPTKIRKIEV
;
A
#
# COMPACT_ATOMS: atom_id res chain seq x y z
N MET A 1 -6.95 -13.94 1.04
CA MET A 1 -6.11 -13.51 2.18
C MET A 1 -4.68 -13.61 1.73
N ARG A 2 -3.85 -12.58 1.94
CA ARG A 2 -2.43 -12.60 1.55
C ARG A 2 -1.63 -13.44 2.55
N LYS A 3 -1.70 -14.77 2.42
CA LYS A 3 -1.09 -15.73 3.36
C LYS A 3 0.42 -15.55 3.49
N GLU A 4 1.11 -15.19 2.41
CA GLU A 4 2.57 -15.01 2.42
C GLU A 4 3.04 -13.82 3.26
N LEU A 5 2.21 -12.78 3.37
CA LEU A 5 2.49 -11.64 4.24
C LEU A 5 2.23 -11.96 5.72
N ALA A 6 1.49 -13.02 6.02
CA ALA A 6 1.15 -13.37 7.40
C ALA A 6 2.39 -13.74 8.22
N THR A 7 3.33 -14.46 7.61
CA THR A 7 4.58 -14.87 8.27
C THR A 7 5.54 -13.71 8.51
N GLN A 8 5.28 -12.55 7.89
CA GLN A 8 6.11 -11.35 7.94
C GLN A 8 5.40 -10.23 8.70
N GLU A 9 4.34 -10.54 9.46
CA GLU A 9 3.58 -9.53 10.19
C GLU A 9 4.48 -8.74 11.14
N GLY A 10 4.36 -7.42 11.09
CA GLY A 10 5.12 -6.52 11.95
C GLY A 10 6.50 -6.17 11.41
N GLU A 11 7.02 -6.90 10.42
CA GLU A 11 8.30 -6.62 9.80
C GLU A 11 8.23 -5.39 8.89
N ARG A 12 9.37 -4.69 8.80
CA ARG A 12 9.59 -3.62 7.83
C ARG A 12 10.51 -4.14 6.74
N LYS A 13 9.99 -4.21 5.51
CA LYS A 13 10.71 -4.77 4.36
C LYS A 13 10.73 -3.78 3.22
N LYS A 14 11.59 -4.08 2.25
CA LYS A 14 11.82 -3.28 1.04
C LYS A 14 11.03 -3.87 -0.12
N PHE A 15 10.34 -3.02 -0.85
CA PHE A 15 9.48 -3.38 -1.97
C PHE A 15 9.80 -2.52 -3.18
N ARG A 16 9.52 -3.07 -4.37
CA ARG A 16 9.54 -2.33 -5.62
C ARG A 16 8.14 -2.29 -6.20
N ALA A 17 7.78 -1.18 -6.82
CA ALA A 17 6.51 -1.02 -7.50
C ALA A 17 6.62 0.02 -8.61
N VAL A 18 5.63 0.03 -9.50
CA VAL A 18 5.50 0.99 -10.59
C VAL A 18 4.50 2.06 -10.19
N PHE A 19 4.87 3.33 -10.33
CA PHE A 19 3.93 4.43 -10.13
C PHE A 19 2.88 4.45 -11.26
N THR A 20 1.60 4.34 -10.90
CA THR A 20 0.51 4.34 -11.88
C THR A 20 -0.14 5.71 -12.02
N ARG A 21 -0.68 6.26 -10.92
CA ARG A 21 -1.41 7.54 -10.91
C ARG A 21 -1.61 8.08 -9.51
N LEU A 22 -1.93 9.37 -9.42
CA LEU A 22 -2.51 9.95 -8.22
C LEU A 22 -4.04 9.77 -8.22
N GLY A 23 -4.65 9.86 -7.04
CA GLY A 23 -6.08 9.84 -6.82
C GLY A 23 -6.46 10.70 -5.62
N LYS A 24 -7.75 10.83 -5.35
CA LYS A 24 -8.28 11.59 -4.22
C LYS A 24 -9.25 10.72 -3.42
N LYS A 25 -9.26 10.90 -2.10
CA LYS A 25 -10.26 10.31 -1.21
C LYS A 25 -10.76 11.38 -0.24
N THR A 26 -12.02 11.31 0.14
CA THR A 26 -12.56 12.15 1.22
C THR A 26 -12.27 11.47 2.55
N ASN A 27 -11.66 12.20 3.48
CA ASN A 27 -11.41 11.70 4.83
C ASN A 27 -12.66 11.80 5.72
N TYR A 28 -12.58 11.27 6.93
CA TYR A 28 -13.71 11.25 7.87
C TYR A 28 -14.19 12.66 8.29
N LYS A 29 -13.37 13.69 8.10
CA LYS A 29 -13.69 15.10 8.36
C LYS A 29 -14.24 15.83 7.13
N GLY A 30 -14.40 15.14 6.00
CA GLY A 30 -14.90 15.73 4.75
C GLY A 30 -13.84 16.40 3.88
N TYR A 31 -12.56 16.38 4.28
CA TYR A 31 -11.48 16.98 3.47
C TYR A 31 -10.97 16.01 2.41
N SER A 32 -10.61 16.54 1.25
CA SER A 32 -9.96 15.78 0.18
C SER A 32 -8.49 15.51 0.53
N GLU A 33 -8.10 14.23 0.55
CA GLU A 33 -6.72 13.77 0.69
C GLU A 33 -6.23 13.17 -0.62
N GLU A 34 -5.01 13.52 -1.02
CA GLU A 34 -4.35 12.89 -2.15
C GLU A 34 -3.84 11.49 -1.81
N THR A 35 -3.87 10.63 -2.82
CA THR A 35 -3.44 9.24 -2.73
C THR A 35 -2.61 8.89 -3.96
N ILE A 36 -1.75 7.89 -3.81
CA ILE A 36 -0.91 7.35 -4.88
C ILE A 36 -1.23 5.88 -5.10
N LEU A 37 -1.44 5.52 -6.36
CA LEU A 37 -1.59 4.14 -6.81
C LEU A 37 -0.23 3.64 -7.30
N LEU A 38 0.24 2.58 -6.65
CA LEU A 38 1.38 1.79 -7.10
C LEU A 38 0.88 0.45 -7.62
N SER A 39 1.47 -0.04 -8.71
CA SER A 39 1.15 -1.33 -9.35
C SER A 39 2.37 -2.24 -9.42
N ASN A 40 2.15 -3.54 -9.64
CA ASN A 40 3.20 -4.56 -9.73
C ASN A 40 4.13 -4.55 -8.51
N ILE A 41 3.56 -4.72 -7.31
CA ILE A 41 4.33 -4.67 -6.07
C ILE A 41 5.05 -6.01 -5.90
N VAL A 42 6.37 -5.94 -5.80
CA VAL A 42 7.24 -7.11 -5.54
C VAL A 42 8.11 -6.89 -4.31
N ASP A 43 8.45 -7.97 -3.62
CA ASP A 43 9.48 -7.95 -2.58
C ASP A 43 10.86 -7.74 -3.22
N ALA A 44 11.61 -6.74 -2.75
CA ALA A 44 12.86 -6.34 -3.41
C ALA A 44 14.01 -7.34 -3.22
N GLY A 45 13.95 -8.20 -2.20
CA GLY A 45 14.98 -9.21 -1.93
C GLY A 45 14.74 -10.52 -2.67
N THR A 46 13.47 -10.87 -2.89
CA THR A 46 13.08 -12.17 -3.48
C THR A 46 12.46 -12.06 -4.87
N ASN A 47 12.14 -10.84 -5.32
CA ASN A 47 11.37 -10.56 -6.53
C ASN A 47 9.99 -11.25 -6.59
N LYS A 48 9.48 -11.74 -5.46
CA LYS A 48 8.16 -12.38 -5.41
C LYS A 48 7.04 -11.31 -5.49
N PRO A 49 5.99 -11.56 -6.29
CA PRO A 49 4.84 -10.67 -6.36
C PRO A 49 4.08 -10.68 -5.03
N ILE A 50 3.75 -9.49 -4.52
CA ILE A 50 3.03 -9.30 -3.25
C ILE A 50 1.56 -8.95 -3.49
N THR A 51 1.29 -8.05 -4.42
CA THR A 51 -0.05 -7.60 -4.79
C THR A 51 0.01 -6.84 -6.12
N ASP A 52 -1.07 -6.91 -6.90
CA ASP A 52 -1.11 -6.24 -8.22
C ASP A 52 -1.08 -4.73 -8.09
N HIS A 53 -1.75 -4.20 -7.06
CA HIS A 53 -1.78 -2.77 -6.79
C HIS A 53 -1.98 -2.46 -5.30
N ILE A 54 -1.59 -1.25 -4.91
CA ILE A 54 -1.83 -0.70 -3.58
C ILE A 54 -2.00 0.82 -3.63
N TRP A 55 -2.91 1.30 -2.79
CA TRP A 55 -3.09 2.73 -2.55
C TRP A 55 -2.40 3.14 -1.26
N PHE A 56 -1.63 4.23 -1.32
CA PHE A 56 -1.12 4.93 -0.15
C PHE A 56 -1.64 6.35 -0.10
N SER A 57 -1.67 6.95 1.09
CA SER A 57 -1.76 8.40 1.20
C SER A 57 -0.54 9.03 0.52
N TYR A 58 -0.77 10.10 -0.24
CA TYR A 58 0.31 10.86 -0.86
C TYR A 58 0.97 11.74 0.21
N SER A 59 2.14 11.31 0.69
CA SER A 59 2.89 11.99 1.74
C SER A 59 3.98 12.89 1.14
N LYS A 60 4.52 13.82 1.94
CA LYS A 60 5.68 14.66 1.58
C LYS A 60 6.90 13.87 1.08
N ALA A 61 7.02 12.58 1.43
CA ALA A 61 8.11 11.75 0.94
C ALA A 61 7.94 11.39 -0.56
N PHE A 62 6.70 11.32 -1.06
CA PHE A 62 6.42 11.16 -2.48
C PHE A 62 6.55 12.49 -3.25
N GLU A 63 6.20 13.63 -2.65
CA GLU A 63 6.35 14.97 -3.27
C GLU A 63 7.81 15.29 -3.64
N LYS A 64 8.77 14.78 -2.85
CA LYS A 64 10.21 14.95 -3.11
C LYS A 64 10.72 14.16 -4.31
N ILE A 65 9.89 13.29 -4.89
CA ILE A 65 10.27 12.43 -6.01
C ILE A 65 9.61 12.97 -7.26
N ASN A 66 10.39 13.12 -8.34
CA ASN A 66 9.83 13.41 -9.65
C ASN A 66 9.11 12.17 -10.20
N LEU A 67 7.82 12.05 -9.87
CA LEU A 67 6.97 10.93 -10.24
C LEU A 67 6.46 11.07 -11.67
N ILE A 68 6.99 10.22 -12.54
CA ILE A 68 6.52 10.08 -13.93
C ILE A 68 5.79 8.76 -14.01
N ARG A 69 4.57 8.77 -14.55
CA ARG A 69 3.78 7.53 -14.71
C ARG A 69 4.61 6.45 -15.40
N GLY A 70 4.61 5.25 -14.82
CA GLY A 70 5.42 4.13 -15.28
C GLY A 70 6.81 4.05 -14.63
N CYS A 71 7.25 5.04 -13.86
CA CYS A 71 8.54 4.95 -13.18
C CYS A 71 8.53 3.87 -12.08
N MET A 72 9.68 3.22 -11.90
CA MET A 72 9.86 2.26 -10.83
C MET A 72 10.30 2.98 -9.55
N LEU A 73 9.68 2.60 -8.44
CA LEU A 73 9.96 3.09 -7.11
C LEU A 73 10.43 1.94 -6.24
N GLU A 74 11.42 2.20 -5.40
CA GLU A 74 11.76 1.36 -4.27
C GLU A 74 11.37 2.07 -2.97
N PHE A 75 10.77 1.35 -2.03
CA PHE A 75 10.38 1.88 -0.73
C PHE A 75 10.41 0.82 0.35
N GLU A 76 10.50 1.25 1.60
CA GLU A 76 10.29 0.40 2.76
C GLU A 76 8.87 0.56 3.30
N ALA A 77 8.18 -0.53 3.60
CA ALA A 77 6.86 -0.51 4.23
C ALA A 77 6.75 -1.59 5.31
N ARG A 78 5.85 -1.36 6.26
CA ARG A 78 5.55 -2.31 7.34
C ARG A 78 4.39 -3.20 6.96
N VAL A 79 4.57 -4.51 7.04
CA VAL A 79 3.49 -5.48 6.91
C VAL A 79 2.63 -5.42 8.17
N LYS A 80 1.33 -5.18 8.01
CA LYS A 80 0.39 -5.03 9.12
C LYS A 80 -0.88 -5.82 8.84
N ALA A 81 -1.39 -6.54 9.85
CA ALA A 81 -2.74 -7.07 9.79
C ALA A 81 -3.79 -5.96 9.72
N TYR A 82 -4.87 -6.22 8.99
CA TYR A 82 -6.08 -5.42 9.03
C TYR A 82 -7.30 -6.34 8.90
N LYS A 83 -8.40 -5.95 9.56
CA LYS A 83 -9.69 -6.59 9.37
C LYS A 83 -10.32 -6.02 8.11
N LYS A 84 -10.72 -6.89 7.18
CA LYS A 84 -11.47 -6.52 5.98
C LYS A 84 -12.84 -7.18 6.03
N GLY A 85 -13.82 -6.59 5.35
CA GLY A 85 -15.18 -7.13 5.28
C GLY A 85 -16.21 -6.16 5.83
N TYR A 86 -17.46 -6.42 5.50
CA TYR A 86 -18.59 -5.57 5.84
C TYR A 86 -19.06 -5.84 7.28
N VAL A 87 -19.29 -4.77 8.02
CA VAL A 87 -19.93 -4.81 9.34
C VAL A 87 -21.17 -3.94 9.30
N ASN A 88 -22.30 -4.51 9.69
CA ASN A 88 -23.53 -3.79 9.90
C ASN A 88 -24.17 -4.23 11.21
N THR A 89 -24.05 -3.37 12.21
CA THR A 89 -24.58 -3.59 13.55
C THR A 89 -26.11 -3.65 13.56
N ARG A 90 -26.79 -2.85 12.73
CA ARG A 90 -28.27 -2.83 12.62
C ARG A 90 -28.82 -4.19 12.19
N TYR A 91 -28.15 -4.88 11.26
CA TYR A 91 -28.57 -6.20 10.77
C TYR A 91 -27.80 -7.37 11.41
N ARG A 92 -27.01 -7.12 12.47
CA ARG A 92 -26.15 -8.12 13.13
C ARG A 92 -25.23 -8.88 12.15
N MET A 93 -24.82 -8.23 11.08
CA MET A 93 -23.90 -8.81 10.09
C MET A 93 -22.46 -8.43 10.43
N ASN A 94 -21.60 -9.44 10.56
CA ASN A 94 -20.17 -9.24 10.70
C ASN A 94 -19.40 -10.24 9.83
N ASN A 95 -19.01 -9.79 8.63
CA ASN A 95 -18.26 -10.61 7.67
C ASN A 95 -16.77 -10.24 7.68
N GLN A 96 -16.24 -9.79 8.81
CA GLN A 96 -14.84 -9.42 8.91
C GLN A 96 -13.93 -10.66 8.88
N SER A 97 -12.90 -10.60 8.04
CA SER A 97 -11.79 -11.56 8.01
C SER A 97 -10.46 -10.83 8.23
N LEU A 98 -9.46 -11.55 8.73
CA LEU A 98 -8.09 -11.05 8.79
C LEU A 98 -7.48 -11.02 7.38
N ASP A 99 -6.72 -9.97 7.08
CA ASP A 99 -5.88 -9.87 5.89
C ASP A 99 -4.65 -9.01 6.20
N PHE A 100 -3.68 -8.98 5.30
CA PHE A 100 -2.42 -8.25 5.49
C PHE A 100 -2.27 -7.15 4.45
N LYS A 101 -1.72 -6.01 4.88
CA LYS A 101 -1.45 -4.84 4.04
C LYS A 101 -0.04 -4.32 4.26
N LEU A 102 0.49 -3.63 3.27
CA LEU A 102 1.66 -2.77 3.45
C LEU A 102 1.20 -1.42 4.01
N SER A 103 1.95 -0.87 4.95
CA SER A 103 1.60 0.37 5.63
C SER A 103 2.84 1.21 5.89
N HIS A 104 2.64 2.53 6.03
CA HIS A 104 3.70 3.48 6.38
C HIS A 104 4.90 3.41 5.40
N PRO A 105 4.72 3.72 4.10
CA PRO A 105 5.83 3.74 3.16
C PRO A 105 6.86 4.81 3.55
N THR A 106 8.14 4.46 3.53
CA THR A 106 9.29 5.32 3.89
C THR A 106 10.48 5.02 2.99
N LYS A 107 11.54 5.85 3.05
CA LYS A 107 12.76 5.70 2.24
C LYS A 107 12.46 5.48 0.75
N ILE A 108 11.45 6.21 0.27
CA ILE A 108 10.96 6.08 -1.10
C ILE A 108 12.01 6.73 -2.01
N ARG A 109 12.39 6.03 -3.07
CA ARG A 109 13.26 6.55 -4.12
C ARG A 109 12.84 6.02 -5.48
N LYS A 110 13.08 6.81 -6.52
CA LYS A 110 12.99 6.37 -7.91
C LYS A 110 14.22 5.51 -8.22
N ILE A 111 14.02 4.42 -8.94
CA ILE A 111 15.11 3.59 -9.48
C ILE A 111 14.98 3.54 -11.00
N GLU A 112 16.12 3.50 -11.67
CA GLU A 112 16.20 3.24 -13.11
C GLU A 112 16.16 1.73 -13.33
N VAL A 113 15.51 1.32 -14.43
CA VAL A 113 15.43 -0.07 -14.87
C VAL A 113 16.49 -0.29 -15.94
#